data_AF-A0A536VEF0-F1
#
_entry.id   AF-A0A536VEF0-F1
#
_cell.length_a   1.000
_cell.length_b   1.000
_cell.length_c   1.000
_cell.angle_alpha   90.00
_cell.angle_beta   90.00
_cell.angle_gamma   90.00
#
_symmetry.space_group_name_H-M   'P 1'
#
loop_
_entity.id
_entity.type
_entity.pdbx_description
1 polymer ?
#
loop_
_entity_poly.entity_id
_entity_poly.type
_entity_poly.pdbx_seq_one_letter_code
_entity_poly.pdbx_strand_id
1 'polypeptide(L)'
;MMSRFQLTFGALILAQVLHSIEEYFGHLWESFPPARFLTGLVSSNLERGFVLLNVLLLAFGLWCFLWPVRRGWPVAVSLAWFWVAIEIINGIVHPLWSLREGGYTPGFATAPILLLLAVYLAHQLRRAAHEPFTAA
;
A
#
# COMPACT_ATOMS: atom_id res chain seq x y z
N MET A 1 -14.74 -15.17 -13.24
CA MET A 1 -13.37 -14.77 -13.64
C MET A 1 -13.10 -13.40 -13.03
N MET A 2 -11.92 -13.14 -12.46
CA MET A 2 -11.61 -11.84 -11.85
C MET A 2 -11.20 -10.82 -12.91
N SER A 3 -11.57 -9.56 -12.74
CA SER A 3 -11.14 -8.49 -13.64
C SER A 3 -9.66 -8.13 -13.43
N ARG A 4 -9.02 -7.48 -14.42
CA ARG A 4 -7.65 -6.98 -14.29
C ARG A 4 -7.49 -6.04 -13.09
N PHE A 5 -8.48 -5.18 -12.86
CA PHE A 5 -8.54 -4.29 -11.70
C PHE A 5 -8.52 -5.09 -10.39
N GLN A 6 -9.38 -6.10 -10.27
CA GLN A 6 -9.44 -6.95 -9.07
C GLN A 6 -8.12 -7.71 -8.84
N LEU A 7 -7.53 -8.28 -9.90
CA LEU A 7 -6.24 -8.97 -9.81
C LEU A 7 -5.11 -8.03 -9.38
N THR A 8 -5.05 -6.83 -9.96
CA THR A 8 -4.01 -5.83 -9.65
C THR A 8 -4.16 -5.33 -8.21
N PHE A 9 -5.37 -5.02 -7.77
CA PHE A 9 -5.63 -4.63 -6.39
C PHE A 9 -5.26 -5.75 -5.42
N GLY A 10 -5.65 -7.00 -5.70
CA GLY A 10 -5.25 -8.15 -4.89
C GLY A 10 -3.74 -8.33 -4.81
N ALA A 11 -3.04 -8.19 -5.93
CA ALA A 11 -1.57 -8.23 -5.98
C ALA A 11 -0.93 -7.09 -5.17
N LEU A 12 -1.51 -5.89 -5.20
CA LEU A 12 -1.05 -4.75 -4.40
C LEU A 12 -1.14 -5.06 -2.90
N ILE A 13 -2.26 -5.63 -2.44
CA ILE A 13 -2.42 -6.02 -1.02
C ILE A 13 -1.40 -7.12 -0.64
N LEU A 14 -1.16 -8.10 -1.50
CA LEU A 14 -0.15 -9.13 -1.24
C LEU A 14 1.27 -8.54 -1.17
N ALA A 15 1.60 -7.61 -2.06
CA ALA A 15 2.87 -6.89 -2.00
C ALA A 15 2.99 -6.07 -0.71
N GLN A 16 1.90 -5.46 -0.23
CA GLN A 16 1.90 -4.73 1.03
C GLN A 16 2.11 -5.66 2.23
N VAL A 17 1.59 -6.89 2.20
CA VAL A 17 1.90 -7.90 3.24
C VAL A 17 3.40 -8.17 3.27
N LEU A 18 4.02 -8.43 2.11
CA LEU A 18 5.45 -8.69 2.01
C LEU A 18 6.28 -7.47 2.47
N HIS A 19 5.82 -6.27 2.14
CA HIS A 19 6.44 -5.02 2.55
C HIS A 19 6.40 -4.86 4.08
N SER A 20 5.23 -4.98 4.69
CA SER A 20 5.07 -4.94 6.15
C SER A 20 5.94 -5.97 6.87
N ILE A 21 6.15 -7.15 6.28
CA ILE A 21 7.05 -8.19 6.82
C ILE A 21 8.52 -7.73 6.77
N GLU A 22 8.97 -7.22 5.62
CA GLU A 22 10.33 -6.69 5.47
C GLU A 22 10.60 -5.56 6.47
N GLU A 23 9.68 -4.61 6.57
CA GLU A 23 9.76 -3.50 7.52
C GLU A 23 9.78 -3.99 8.97
N TYR A 24 9.01 -5.05 9.28
CA TYR A 24 8.98 -5.62 10.62
C TYR A 24 10.32 -6.23 11.02
N PHE A 25 10.88 -7.10 10.16
CA PHE A 25 12.19 -7.69 10.42
C PHE A 25 13.33 -6.67 10.42
N GLY A 26 13.16 -5.56 9.71
CA GLY A 26 14.12 -4.46 9.71
C GLY A 26 13.93 -3.45 10.85
N HIS A 27 12.97 -3.67 11.77
CA HIS A 27 12.71 -2.76 12.89
C HIS A 27 12.47 -1.31 12.44
N LEU A 28 11.68 -1.11 11.37
CA LEU A 28 11.48 0.21 10.75
C LEU A 28 11.02 1.28 11.77
N TRP A 29 10.25 0.89 12.78
CA TRP A 29 9.78 1.78 13.85
C TRP A 29 10.89 2.41 14.70
N GLU A 30 12.13 1.91 14.63
CA GLU A 30 13.28 2.44 15.36
C GLU A 30 14.11 3.39 14.50
N SER A 31 14.28 3.05 13.22
CA SER A 31 15.21 3.68 12.30
C SER A 31 14.57 4.77 11.43
N PHE A 32 13.27 4.67 11.14
CA PHE A 32 12.56 5.60 10.26
C PHE A 32 11.70 6.60 11.07
N PRO A 33 12.05 7.90 11.15
CA PRO A 33 11.37 8.88 12.00
C PRO A 33 9.87 9.03 11.72
N PRO A 34 9.37 9.03 10.46
CA PRO A 34 7.93 8.94 10.20
C PRO A 34 7.26 7.71 10.83
N ALA A 35 7.84 6.51 10.68
CA ALA A 35 7.29 5.30 11.31
C ALA A 35 7.34 5.39 12.84
N ARG A 36 8.46 5.85 13.40
CA ARG A 36 8.62 6.07 14.85
C ARG A 36 7.59 7.06 15.41
N PHE A 37 7.34 8.15 14.69
CA PHE A 37 6.35 9.16 15.07
C PHE A 37 4.94 8.55 15.07
N LEU A 38 4.53 7.92 13.96
CA LEU A 38 3.19 7.33 13.83
C LEU A 38 2.94 6.22 14.88
N THR A 39 3.91 5.35 15.10
CA THR A 39 3.80 4.27 16.09
C THR A 39 3.74 4.79 17.52
N GLY A 40 4.50 5.85 17.82
CA GLY A 40 4.47 6.55 19.11
C GLY A 40 3.15 7.25 19.42
N LEU A 41 2.35 7.62 18.41
CA LEU A 41 1.00 8.15 18.62
C LEU A 41 0.01 7.08 19.12
N VAL A 42 0.30 5.81 18.83
CA VAL A 42 -0.61 4.68 19.10
C VAL A 42 -0.21 3.94 20.38
N SER A 43 1.09 3.79 20.63
CA SER A 43 1.59 3.06 21.80
C SER A 43 2.92 3.62 22.29
N SER A 44 3.15 3.58 23.60
CA SER A 44 4.47 3.83 24.19
C SER A 44 5.49 2.72 23.87
N ASN A 45 5.01 1.54 23.47
CA ASN A 45 5.84 0.48 22.91
C ASN A 45 5.75 0.57 21.37
N LEU A 46 6.83 1.06 20.74
CA LEU A 46 6.87 1.33 19.29
C LEU A 46 6.60 0.08 18.43
N GLU A 47 7.16 -1.07 18.81
CA GLU A 47 6.93 -2.33 18.11
C GLU A 47 5.44 -2.72 18.14
N ARG A 48 4.79 -2.66 19.32
CA ARG A 48 3.35 -2.93 19.42
C ARG A 48 2.52 -1.96 18.59
N GLY A 49 2.88 -0.67 18.61
CA GLY A 49 2.25 0.35 17.76
C GLY A 49 2.40 0.02 16.27
N PHE A 50 3.60 -0.42 15.86
CA PHE A 50 3.90 -0.79 14.48
C PHE A 50 3.09 -2.01 14.01
N VAL A 51 3.08 -3.07 14.81
CA VAL A 51 2.30 -4.28 14.53
C VAL A 51 0.81 -3.95 14.45
N LEU A 52 0.29 -3.16 15.39
CA LEU A 52 -1.13 -2.79 15.39
C LEU A 52 -1.51 -1.99 14.14
N LEU A 53 -0.71 -0.98 13.76
CA LEU A 53 -0.96 -0.17 12.57
C LEU A 53 -0.91 -1.02 11.29
N ASN A 54 0.09 -1.90 11.14
CA ASN A 54 0.19 -2.78 9.98
C ASN A 54 -0.96 -3.80 9.92
N VAL A 55 -1.32 -4.43 11.04
CA VAL A 55 -2.45 -5.36 11.08
C VAL A 55 -3.75 -4.66 10.69
N LEU A 56 -3.99 -3.44 11.19
CA LEU A 56 -5.16 -2.65 10.81
C LEU A 56 -5.16 -2.28 9.32
N LEU A 57 -4.01 -1.86 8.78
CA LEU A 57 -3.86 -1.54 7.37
C LEU A 57 -4.11 -2.76 6.47
N LEU A 58 -3.54 -3.92 6.81
CA LEU A 58 -3.73 -5.17 6.07
C LEU A 58 -5.17 -5.70 6.19
N ALA A 59 -5.78 -5.62 7.38
CA ALA A 59 -7.17 -5.98 7.58
C ALA A 59 -8.10 -5.08 6.75
N PHE A 60 -7.82 -3.77 6.71
CA PHE A 60 -8.53 -2.83 5.86
C PHE A 60 -8.37 -3.16 4.38
N GLY A 61 -7.16 -3.49 3.93
CA GLY A 61 -6.89 -3.87 2.54
C GLY A 61 -7.60 -5.15 2.12
N LEU A 62 -7.60 -6.16 2.99
CA LEU A 62 -8.33 -7.40 2.78
C LEU A 62 -9.84 -7.16 2.72
N TRP A 63 -10.37 -6.31 3.61
CA TRP A 63 -11.78 -5.90 3.57
C TRP A 63 -12.12 -5.17 2.27
N CYS A 64 -11.30 -4.19 1.85
CA CYS A 64 -11.46 -3.48 0.58
C CYS A 64 -11.50 -4.45 -0.61
N PHE A 65 -10.60 -5.44 -0.62
CA PHE A 65 -10.55 -6.44 -1.67
C PHE A 65 -11.80 -7.32 -1.69
N LEU A 66 -12.12 -7.97 -0.56
CA LEU A 66 -13.18 -8.99 -0.48
C LEU A 66 -14.59 -8.43 -0.66
N TRP A 67 -14.83 -7.18 -0.24
CA TRP A 67 -16.14 -6.54 -0.34
C TRP A 67 -16.18 -5.49 -1.46
N PRO A 68 -15.77 -4.21 -1.27
CA PRO A 68 -15.92 -3.19 -2.30
C PRO A 68 -15.41 -3.59 -3.69
N VAL A 69 -14.18 -4.08 -3.78
CA VAL A 69 -13.51 -4.37 -5.07
C VAL A 69 -14.08 -5.62 -5.74
N ARG A 70 -14.23 -6.73 -5.01
CA ARG A 70 -14.77 -7.97 -5.57
C ARG A 70 -16.26 -7.90 -5.90
N ARG A 71 -17.03 -7.12 -5.15
CA ARG A 71 -18.48 -6.95 -5.38
C ARG A 71 -18.82 -5.75 -6.28
N GLY A 72 -17.82 -5.00 -6.75
CA GLY A 72 -18.03 -3.88 -7.67
C GLY A 72 -18.79 -2.71 -7.05
N TRP A 73 -18.57 -2.42 -5.77
CA TRP A 73 -19.22 -1.28 -5.12
C TRP A 73 -18.70 0.05 -5.71
N PRO A 74 -19.54 1.09 -5.84
CA PRO A 74 -19.10 2.37 -6.40
C PRO A 74 -17.91 2.99 -5.64
N VAL A 75 -17.87 2.82 -4.31
CA VAL A 75 -16.80 3.34 -3.45
C VAL A 75 -15.45 2.64 -3.67
N ALA A 76 -15.41 1.50 -4.37
CA ALA A 76 -14.18 0.77 -4.65
C ALA A 76 -13.15 1.61 -5.42
N VAL A 77 -13.59 2.51 -6.29
CA VAL A 77 -12.71 3.41 -7.05
C VAL A 77 -12.00 4.38 -6.12
N SER A 78 -12.73 5.04 -5.22
CA SER A 78 -12.15 5.97 -4.25
C SER A 78 -11.20 5.27 -3.28
N LEU A 79 -11.59 4.08 -2.80
CA LEU A 79 -10.71 3.25 -1.95
C LEU A 79 -9.45 2.83 -2.70
N ALA A 80 -9.56 2.45 -3.97
CA ALA A 80 -8.38 2.09 -4.76
C ALA A 80 -7.44 3.29 -4.98
N TRP A 81 -7.96 4.50 -5.17
CA TRP A 81 -7.12 5.71 -5.20
C TRP A 81 -6.43 6.01 -3.87
N PHE A 82 -7.10 5.77 -2.75
CA PHE A 82 -6.48 5.87 -1.42
C PHE A 82 -5.28 4.91 -1.29
N TRP A 83 -5.47 3.63 -1.67
CA TRP A 83 -4.39 2.65 -1.70
C TRP A 83 -3.25 3.04 -2.64
N VAL A 84 -3.58 3.51 -3.86
CA VAL A 84 -2.57 4.03 -4.80
C VAL A 84 -1.72 5.14 -4.17
N ALA A 85 -2.35 6.07 -3.44
CA ALA A 85 -1.62 7.17 -2.80
C ALA A 85 -0.64 6.66 -1.73
N ILE A 86 -1.09 5.76 -0.85
CA ILE A 86 -0.23 5.14 0.18
C ILE A 86 0.96 4.44 -0.47
N GLU A 87 0.69 3.58 -1.46
CA GLU A 87 1.74 2.72 -2.02
C GLU A 87 2.70 3.45 -2.96
N ILE A 88 2.27 4.56 -3.58
CA ILE A 88 3.20 5.46 -4.25
C ILE A 88 4.12 6.15 -3.24
N ILE A 89 3.58 6.60 -2.09
CA ILE A 89 4.39 7.22 -1.05
C ILE A 89 5.42 6.23 -0.53
N ASN A 90 5.02 5.01 -0.14
CA ASN A 90 5.95 3.95 0.27
C ASN A 90 6.97 3.66 -0.84
N GLY A 91 6.46 3.43 -2.06
CA GLY A 91 7.26 3.13 -3.25
C GLY A 91 8.36 4.13 -3.58
N ILE A 92 8.18 5.41 -3.21
CA ILE A 92 9.16 6.48 -3.42
C ILE A 92 10.03 6.71 -2.19
N VAL A 93 9.43 6.74 -1.00
CA VAL A 93 10.11 7.14 0.23
C VAL A 93 11.19 6.14 0.63
N HIS A 94 10.95 4.82 0.54
CA HIS A 94 11.97 3.83 0.91
C HIS A 94 13.21 3.88 0.01
N PRO A 95 13.11 3.91 -1.33
CA PRO A 95 14.29 4.09 -2.18
C PRO A 95 15.05 5.40 -1.92
N LEU A 96 14.35 6.53 -1.78
CA LEU A 96 15.01 7.81 -1.49
C LEU A 96 15.70 7.80 -0.12
N TRP A 97 15.09 7.15 0.87
CA TRP A 97 15.68 6.94 2.17
C TRP A 97 16.96 6.10 2.07
N SER A 98 16.92 4.95 1.42
CA SER A 98 18.09 4.09 1.26
C SER A 98 19.24 4.80 0.53
N LEU A 99 18.92 5.60 -0.49
CA LEU A 99 19.91 6.43 -1.18
C LEU A 99 20.56 7.46 -0.25
N ARG A 100 19.76 8.07 0.63
CA ARG A 100 20.26 9.04 1.63
C ARG A 100 21.16 8.38 2.68
N GLU A 101 20.78 7.21 3.16
CA GLU A 101 21.56 6.46 4.16
C GLU A 101 22.78 5.74 3.55
N GLY A 102 22.86 5.67 2.21
CA GLY A 102 23.98 5.03 1.50
C GLY A 102 24.01 3.51 1.67
N GLY A 103 22.88 2.89 2.01
CA GLY A 103 22.80 1.48 2.34
C GLY A 103 21.38 0.93 2.31
N TYR A 104 21.24 -0.36 2.60
CA TYR A 104 19.94 -1.00 2.70
C TYR A 104 19.17 -0.45 3.91
N THR A 105 17.89 -0.13 3.71
CA THR A 105 16.97 0.22 4.79
C THR A 105 15.68 -0.58 4.67
N PRO A 106 14.96 -0.82 5.79
CA PRO A 106 13.77 -1.66 5.76
C PRO A 106 12.72 -1.12 4.79
N GLY A 107 12.11 -2.01 4.01
CA GLY A 107 11.12 -1.70 2.98
C GLY A 107 11.72 -1.40 1.59
N PHE A 108 13.05 -1.29 1.47
CA PHE A 108 13.72 -1.02 0.19
C PHE A 108 13.50 -2.11 -0.85
N ALA A 109 13.54 -3.39 -0.46
CA ALA A 109 13.49 -4.49 -1.42
C ALA A 109 12.10 -4.65 -2.05
N THR A 110 11.04 -4.41 -1.27
CA THR A 110 9.65 -4.59 -1.69
C THR A 110 8.98 -3.31 -2.20
N ALA A 111 9.43 -2.12 -1.80
CA ALA A 111 8.86 -0.84 -2.25
C ALA A 111 8.79 -0.65 -3.78
N PRO A 112 9.76 -1.10 -4.60
CA PRO A 112 9.65 -1.03 -6.06
C PRO A 112 8.46 -1.82 -6.62
N ILE A 113 8.12 -2.96 -6.01
CA ILE A 113 6.98 -3.77 -6.43
C ILE A 113 5.67 -3.03 -6.13
N LEU A 114 5.56 -2.43 -4.94
CA LEU A 114 4.44 -1.57 -4.57
C LEU A 114 4.26 -0.41 -5.55
N LEU A 115 5.35 0.29 -5.87
CA LEU A 115 5.32 1.41 -6.80
C LEU A 115 4.79 0.99 -8.18
N LEU A 116 5.32 -0.11 -8.73
CA LEU A 116 4.90 -0.60 -10.05
C LEU A 116 3.42 -1.00 -10.06
N LEU A 117 2.96 -1.72 -9.04
CA LEU A 117 1.56 -2.13 -8.93
C LEU A 117 0.63 -0.93 -8.70
N ALA A 118 1.03 0.03 -7.88
CA ALA A 118 0.26 1.24 -7.61
C ALA A 118 0.12 2.12 -8.85
N VAL A 119 1.21 2.33 -9.60
CA VAL A 119 1.19 3.08 -10.87
C VAL A 119 0.34 2.35 -11.92
N TYR A 120 0.45 1.02 -12.01
CA TYR A 120 -0.38 0.24 -12.93
C TYR A 120 -1.86 0.28 -12.56
N LEU A 121 -2.19 0.23 -11.27
CA LEU A 121 -3.56 0.37 -10.77
C LEU A 121 -4.10 1.78 -11.04
N ALA A 122 -3.31 2.83 -10.79
CA ALA A 122 -3.65 4.21 -11.10
C ALA A 122 -3.97 4.40 -12.59
N HIS A 123 -3.17 3.78 -13.47
CA HIS A 123 -3.41 3.78 -14.90
C HIS A 123 -4.75 3.11 -15.27
N GLN A 124 -5.08 1.97 -14.66
CA GLN A 124 -6.37 1.31 -14.87
C GLN A 124 -7.55 2.18 -14.41
N LEU A 125 -7.44 2.81 -13.24
CA LEU A 125 -8.48 3.70 -12.69
C LEU A 125 -8.71 4.91 -13.60
N ARG A 126 -7.64 5.52 -14.13
CA ARG A 126 -7.75 6.64 -15.07
C ARG A 126 -8.40 6.24 -16.39
N ARG A 127 -8.06 5.07 -16.93
CA ARG A 127 -8.70 4.56 -18.16
C ARG A 127 -10.19 4.33 -17.97
N ALA A 128 -10.59 3.73 -16.85
CA ALA A 128 -12.00 3.54 -16.52
C ALA A 128 -12.77 4.86 -16.37
N ALA A 129 -12.12 5.92 -15.87
CA ALA A 129 -12.73 7.25 -15.76
C ALA A 129 -12.81 8.00 -17.11
N HIS A 130 -11.96 7.64 -18.09
CA HIS A 130 -11.93 8.23 -19.44
C HIS A 130 -12.75 7.46 -20.48
N GLU A 131 -13.50 6.43 -20.07
CA GLU A 131 -14.57 5.84 -20.87
C GLU A 131 -15.96 6.38 -20.43
N PRO A 132 -16.31 7.65 -20.67
CA PRO A 132 -17.69 8.10 -20.58
C PRO A 132 -18.45 7.82 -21.89
N PHE A 133 -19.57 7.09 -21.79
CA PHE A 133 -20.78 7.23 -22.62
C PHE A 133 -20.59 7.24 -24.16
N THR A 134 -20.30 6.07 -24.75
CA THR A 134 -20.64 5.78 -26.16
C THR A 134 -21.52 4.54 -26.25
N ALA A 135 -22.63 4.54 -25.52
CA ALA A 135 -23.71 3.57 -25.71
C ALA A 135 -24.99 4.04 -24.99
N ALA A 136 -25.77 4.88 -25.67
CA ALA A 136 -27.23 4.92 -25.57
C ALA A 136 -27.77 5.55 -26.86
#